data_AF-A0A1H1U2T5-F1
#
_entry.id   AF-A0A1H1U2T5-F1
#
_cell.length_a   1.000
_cell.length_b   1.000
_cell.length_c   1.000
_cell.angle_alpha   90.00
_cell.angle_beta   90.00
_cell.angle_gamma   90.00
#
_symmetry.space_group_name_H-M   'P 1'
#
loop_
_entity.id
_entity.type
_entity.pdbx_description
1 polymer ?
#
loop_
_entity_poly.entity_id
_entity_poly.type
_entity_poly.pdbx_seq_one_letter_code
_entity_poly.pdbx_strand_id
1 'polypeptide(L)'
;MFSSVGDLPLHPLVLHAAVLGLPVTLLLAILFAYPRTRNWARWPLALAGVGSLAAVFLAKESGEELQRAMLQSEALGGEAATLIIRHGELAEQLFLITIGLAVLAVASAVLVGRVGGTPERRGSRGRDLVLLALLLVVAAVAAFWVYRVGDLGATAVWNPSGTQTYSSTGG
;
A
#
# COMPACT_ATOMS: atom_id res chain seq x y z
N MET A 1 5.98 2.22 21.25
CA MET A 1 7.40 1.84 21.05
C MET A 1 7.85 2.06 19.61
N PHE A 2 7.05 2.79 18.80
CA PHE A 2 7.30 3.07 17.39
C PHE A 2 7.56 4.56 17.15
N SER A 3 8.02 5.27 18.19
CA SER A 3 8.05 6.74 18.20
C SER A 3 9.25 7.31 17.45
N SER A 4 10.40 6.62 17.41
CA SER A 4 11.61 7.15 16.80
C SER A 4 12.69 6.09 16.56
N VAL A 5 13.49 6.30 15.51
CA VAL A 5 14.83 5.69 15.34
C VAL A 5 15.81 6.85 15.30
N GLY A 6 16.57 7.05 16.38
CA GLY A 6 17.35 8.27 16.60
C GLY A 6 16.46 9.47 16.95
N ASP A 7 16.78 10.65 16.40
CA ASP A 7 16.03 11.92 16.60
C ASP A 7 14.90 12.15 15.58
N LEU A 8 14.71 11.23 14.63
CA LEU A 8 13.72 11.38 13.57
C LEU A 8 12.47 10.54 13.85
N PRO A 9 11.27 11.05 13.50
CA PRO A 9 10.05 10.26 13.60
C PRO A 9 10.23 8.99 12.76
N LEU A 10 9.87 7.83 13.31
CA LEU A 10 9.99 6.55 12.61
C LEU A 10 9.09 6.49 11.37
N HIS A 11 7.98 7.23 11.44
CA HIS A 11 6.92 7.23 10.44
C HIS A 11 7.41 7.61 9.01
N PRO A 12 8.11 8.74 8.76
CA PRO A 12 8.70 9.05 7.46
C PRO A 12 9.68 7.99 6.90
N LEU A 13 10.46 7.31 7.74
CA LEU A 13 11.39 6.30 7.24
C LEU A 13 10.65 5.05 6.78
N VAL A 14 9.71 4.56 7.58
CA VAL A 14 8.91 3.37 7.28
C VAL A 14 7.90 3.60 6.15
N LEU A 15 7.40 4.83 6.03
CA LEU A 15 6.60 5.32 4.90
C LEU A 15 7.22 4.93 3.55
N HIS A 16 8.52 5.12 3.35
CA HIS A 16 9.16 4.85 2.05
C HIS A 16 9.01 3.38 1.65
N ALA A 17 9.12 2.47 2.62
CA ALA A 17 8.93 1.05 2.38
C ALA A 17 7.47 0.74 2.01
N ALA A 18 6.49 1.37 2.65
CA ALA A 18 5.08 1.18 2.32
C ALA A 18 4.72 1.76 0.94
N VAL A 19 5.17 2.99 0.67
CA VAL A 19 4.88 3.73 -0.57
C VAL A 19 5.50 3.05 -1.79
N LEU A 20 6.69 2.45 -1.65
CA LEU A 20 7.33 1.70 -2.74
C LEU A 20 6.87 0.23 -2.82
N GLY A 21 6.62 -0.39 -1.66
CA GLY A 21 6.30 -1.82 -1.57
C GLY A 21 5.03 -2.19 -2.32
N LEU A 22 3.97 -1.39 -2.23
CA LEU A 22 2.69 -1.68 -2.87
C LEU A 22 2.74 -1.55 -4.40
N PRO A 23 3.32 -0.48 -4.99
CA PRO A 23 3.59 -0.43 -6.43
C PRO A 23 4.47 -1.59 -6.93
N VAL A 24 5.53 -1.94 -6.18
CA VAL A 24 6.38 -3.10 -6.52
C VAL A 24 5.59 -4.40 -6.49
N THR A 25 4.71 -4.58 -5.50
CA THR A 25 3.83 -5.75 -5.39
C THR A 25 2.88 -5.83 -6.58
N LEU A 26 2.32 -4.71 -7.04
CA LEU A 26 1.50 -4.65 -8.26
C LEU A 26 2.30 -5.06 -9.50
N LEU A 27 3.52 -4.54 -9.69
CA LEU A 27 4.38 -4.93 -10.81
C LEU A 27 4.72 -6.42 -10.79
N LEU A 28 5.01 -6.97 -9.61
CA LEU A 28 5.24 -8.40 -9.43
C LEU A 28 3.98 -9.22 -9.70
N ALA A 29 2.79 -8.74 -9.36
CA ALA A 29 1.53 -9.40 -9.68
C ALA A 29 1.29 -9.46 -11.20
N ILE A 30 1.60 -8.38 -11.93
CA ILE A 30 1.55 -8.33 -13.40
C ILE A 30 2.55 -9.33 -14.00
N LEU A 31 3.79 -9.35 -13.51
CA LEU A 31 4.80 -10.32 -13.92
C LEU A 31 4.39 -11.76 -13.61
N PHE A 32 3.74 -12.01 -12.48
CA PHE A 32 3.27 -13.34 -12.10
C PHE A 32 2.10 -13.81 -12.98
N ALA A 33 1.23 -12.89 -13.41
CA ALA A 33 0.15 -13.19 -14.34
C ALA A 33 0.69 -13.69 -15.68
N TYR A 34 1.82 -13.17 -16.15
CA TYR A 34 2.45 -13.57 -17.41
C TYR A 34 3.14 -14.96 -17.33
N PRO A 35 2.77 -15.93 -18.19
CA PRO A 35 3.26 -17.31 -18.06
C PRO A 35 4.78 -17.49 -18.09
N ARG A 36 5.51 -16.68 -18.87
CA ARG A 36 6.98 -16.82 -19.00
C ARG A 36 7.73 -16.44 -17.73
N THR A 37 7.23 -15.47 -16.97
CA THR A 37 7.88 -14.90 -15.78
C THR A 37 7.34 -15.49 -14.48
N ARG A 38 6.22 -16.22 -14.54
CA ARG A 38 5.51 -16.78 -13.37
C ARG A 38 6.38 -17.57 -12.40
N ASN A 39 7.29 -18.42 -12.88
CA ASN A 39 8.06 -19.31 -12.01
C ASN A 39 9.03 -18.54 -11.10
N TRP A 40 9.73 -17.54 -11.63
CA TRP A 40 10.64 -16.72 -10.85
C TRP A 40 9.90 -15.65 -10.03
N ALA A 41 8.85 -15.01 -10.58
CA ALA A 41 8.09 -13.96 -9.89
C ALA A 41 7.25 -14.48 -8.71
N ARG A 42 7.02 -15.80 -8.61
CA ARG A 42 6.16 -16.44 -7.61
C ARG A 42 6.53 -16.10 -6.17
N TRP A 43 7.78 -16.35 -5.79
CA TRP A 43 8.26 -16.12 -4.43
C TRP A 43 8.49 -14.63 -4.12
N PRO A 44 9.10 -13.83 -5.03
CA PRO A 44 9.15 -12.39 -4.89
C PRO A 44 7.78 -11.75 -4.68
N LEU A 45 6.74 -12.17 -5.40
CA LEU A 45 5.37 -11.67 -5.21
C LEU A 45 4.86 -11.94 -3.78
N ALA A 46 4.99 -13.18 -3.31
CA ALA A 46 4.54 -13.56 -1.96
C ALA A 46 5.29 -12.77 -0.88
N LEU A 47 6.61 -12.67 -1.02
CA LEU A 47 7.45 -11.90 -0.09
C LEU A 47 7.13 -10.40 -0.13
N ALA A 48 6.90 -9.83 -1.32
CA ALA A 48 6.54 -8.43 -1.48
C ALA A 48 5.15 -8.13 -0.88
N GLY A 49 4.17 -9.03 -1.05
CA GLY A 49 2.86 -8.89 -0.44
C GLY A 49 2.92 -8.87 1.09
N VAL A 50 3.63 -9.84 1.69
CA VAL A 50 3.81 -9.90 3.17
C VAL A 50 4.66 -8.73 3.67
N GLY A 51 5.74 -8.39 2.97
CA GLY A 51 6.61 -7.27 3.32
C GLY A 51 5.88 -5.92 3.26
N SER A 52 5.04 -5.73 2.24
CA SER A 52 4.20 -4.52 2.12
C SER A 52 3.18 -4.44 3.26
N LEU A 53 2.57 -5.55 3.65
CA LEU A 53 1.69 -5.59 4.82
C LEU A 53 2.42 -5.18 6.10
N ALA A 54 3.61 -5.73 6.34
CA ALA A 54 4.41 -5.36 7.50
C ALA A 54 4.80 -3.87 7.48
N ALA A 55 5.20 -3.34 6.31
CA ALA A 55 5.55 -1.93 6.15
C ALA A 55 4.34 -1.01 6.38
N VAL A 56 3.17 -1.34 5.83
CA VAL A 56 1.93 -0.56 6.02
C VAL A 56 1.47 -0.59 7.47
N PHE A 57 1.52 -1.75 8.14
CA PHE A 57 1.22 -1.86 9.57
C PHE A 57 2.10 -0.93 10.40
N LEU A 58 3.41 -0.99 10.16
CA LEU A 58 4.39 -0.22 10.92
C LEU A 58 4.27 1.29 10.64
N ALA A 59 3.96 1.68 9.40
CA ALA A 59 3.65 3.04 9.03
C ALA A 59 2.36 3.53 9.71
N LYS A 60 1.30 2.70 9.74
CA LYS A 60 0.05 3.03 10.41
C LYS A 60 0.26 3.27 11.91
N GLU A 61 0.86 2.33 12.64
CA GLU A 61 1.06 2.44 14.09
C GLU A 61 1.91 3.66 14.48
N SER A 62 3.02 3.88 13.77
CA SER A 62 3.87 5.06 13.99
C SER A 62 3.17 6.38 13.61
N GLY A 63 2.30 6.35 12.59
CA GLY A 63 1.52 7.51 12.15
C GLY A 63 0.44 7.90 13.15
N GLU A 64 -0.23 6.92 13.76
CA GLU A 64 -1.19 7.17 14.82
C GLU A 64 -0.53 7.74 16.08
N GLU A 65 0.64 7.22 16.48
CA GLU A 65 1.43 7.79 17.59
C GLU A 65 1.76 9.28 17.31
N LEU A 66 2.20 9.61 16.08
CA LEU A 66 2.50 10.97 15.66
C LEU A 66 1.24 11.87 15.64
N GLN A 67 0.13 11.40 15.05
CA GLN A 67 -1.13 12.12 15.00
C GLN A 67 -1.61 12.48 16.41
N ARG A 68 -1.57 11.53 17.36
CA ARG A 68 -1.94 11.79 18.76
C ARG A 68 -1.06 12.87 19.38
N ALA A 69 0.26 12.83 19.17
CA ALA A 69 1.19 13.83 19.68
C ALA A 69 0.95 15.24 19.10
N MET A 70 0.62 15.34 17.80
CA MET A 70 0.34 16.63 17.16
C MET A 70 -1.01 17.23 17.60
N LEU A 71 -2.02 16.38 17.81
CA LEU A 71 -3.34 16.83 18.30
C LEU A 71 -3.27 17.29 19.77
N GLN A 72 -2.46 16.63 20.60
CA GLN A 72 -2.29 17.00 22.01
C GLN A 72 -1.49 18.29 22.20
N SER A 73 -0.56 18.61 21.30
CA SER A 73 0.28 19.81 21.39
C SER A 73 -0.39 21.07 20.84
N GLU A 74 -1.62 20.98 20.34
CA GLU A 74 -2.33 22.05 19.60
C GLU A 74 -1.48 22.67 18.47
N ALA A 75 -0.48 21.92 17.97
CA ALA A 75 0.48 22.41 16.98
C ALA A 75 -0.12 22.57 15.57
N LEU A 76 -1.35 22.09 15.36
CA LEU A 76 -2.06 22.07 14.09
C LEU A 76 -3.29 22.98 14.13
N GLY A 77 -3.47 23.82 13.11
CA GLY A 77 -4.73 24.52 12.87
C GLY A 77 -5.88 23.54 12.58
N GLY A 78 -7.14 23.98 12.78
CA GLY A 78 -8.32 23.11 12.70
C GLY A 78 -8.52 22.39 11.36
N GLU A 79 -8.15 23.03 10.24
CA GLU A 79 -8.22 22.41 8.90
C GLU A 79 -7.19 21.30 8.74
N ALA A 80 -5.92 21.55 9.13
CA ALA A 80 -4.85 20.57 9.08
C ALA A 80 -5.14 19.36 9.99
N ALA A 81 -5.67 19.61 11.19
CA ALA A 81 -6.09 18.55 12.11
C ALA A 81 -7.16 17.64 11.49
N THR A 82 -8.16 18.23 10.79
CA THR A 82 -9.22 17.48 10.11
C THR A 82 -8.68 16.62 8.97
N LEU A 83 -7.74 17.16 8.18
CA LEU A 83 -7.10 16.41 7.09
C LEU A 83 -6.23 15.26 7.63
N ILE A 84 -5.51 15.47 8.73
CA ILE A 84 -4.70 14.41 9.35
C ILE A 84 -5.58 13.28 9.91
N ILE A 85 -6.74 13.61 10.52
CA ILE A 85 -7.68 12.57 10.97
C ILE A 85 -8.17 11.73 9.78
N ARG A 86 -8.57 12.38 8.67
CA ARG A 86 -8.95 11.69 7.44
C ARG A 86 -7.80 10.89 6.82
N HIS A 87 -6.55 11.35 6.96
CA HIS A 87 -5.37 10.61 6.52
C HIS A 87 -5.26 9.29 7.26
N GLY A 88 -5.42 9.31 8.59
CA GLY A 88 -5.46 8.12 9.43
C GLY A 88 -6.57 7.14 9.03
N GLU A 89 -7.77 7.63 8.74
CA GLU A 89 -8.88 6.79 8.27
C GLU A 89 -8.58 6.10 6.93
N LEU A 90 -7.98 6.83 5.97
CA LEU A 90 -7.55 6.23 4.70
C LEU A 90 -6.39 5.25 4.89
N ALA A 91 -5.48 5.50 5.84
CA ALA A 91 -4.40 4.58 6.19
C ALA A 91 -4.93 3.27 6.77
N GLU A 92 -5.98 3.32 7.59
CA GLU A 92 -6.67 2.12 8.10
C GLU A 92 -7.32 1.31 6.97
N GLN A 93 -7.99 1.99 6.03
CA GLN A 93 -8.54 1.32 4.84
C GLN A 93 -7.43 0.67 4.01
N LEU A 94 -6.31 1.38 3.80
CA LEU A 94 -5.16 0.84 3.08
C LEU A 94 -4.59 -0.40 3.78
N PHE A 95 -4.52 -0.41 5.12
CA PHE A 95 -4.08 -1.56 5.88
C PHE A 95 -4.97 -2.79 5.63
N LEU A 96 -6.30 -2.64 5.70
CA LEU A 96 -7.26 -3.71 5.42
C LEU A 96 -7.15 -4.23 3.97
N ILE A 97 -7.02 -3.32 2.99
CA ILE A 97 -6.79 -3.67 1.59
C ILE A 97 -5.49 -4.47 1.44
N THR A 98 -4.43 -4.06 2.15
CA THR A 98 -3.11 -4.70 2.08
C THR A 98 -3.11 -6.09 2.71
N ILE A 99 -3.91 -6.33 3.77
CA ILE A 99 -4.14 -7.68 4.29
C ILE A 99 -4.70 -8.59 3.19
N GLY A 100 -5.76 -8.12 2.50
CA GLY A 100 -6.35 -8.84 1.38
C GLY A 100 -5.33 -9.12 0.26
N LEU A 101 -4.51 -8.13 -0.09
CA LEU A 101 -3.45 -8.28 -1.07
C LEU A 101 -2.40 -9.32 -0.66
N ALA A 102 -1.94 -9.30 0.59
CA ALA A 102 -0.94 -10.25 1.09
C ALA A 102 -1.47 -11.69 1.05
N VAL A 103 -2.72 -11.90 1.48
CA VAL A 103 -3.39 -13.19 1.40
C VAL A 103 -3.49 -13.66 -0.05
N LEU A 104 -3.94 -12.79 -0.97
CA LEU A 104 -4.06 -13.13 -2.39
C LEU A 104 -2.70 -13.40 -3.04
N ALA A 105 -1.65 -12.66 -2.68
CA ALA A 105 -0.30 -12.86 -3.18
C ALA A 105 0.24 -14.25 -2.80
N VAL A 106 0.13 -14.61 -1.51
CA VAL A 106 0.55 -15.93 -1.01
C VAL A 106 -0.32 -17.05 -1.60
N ALA A 107 -1.64 -16.90 -1.57
CA ALA A 107 -2.57 -17.89 -2.12
C ALA A 107 -2.32 -18.10 -3.62
N SER A 108 -2.12 -17.04 -4.40
CA SER A 108 -1.81 -17.14 -5.82
C SER A 108 -0.47 -17.81 -6.06
N ALA A 109 0.56 -17.48 -5.28
CA ALA A 109 1.88 -18.10 -5.39
C ALA A 109 1.86 -19.62 -5.15
N VAL A 110 1.02 -20.08 -4.22
CA VAL A 110 0.91 -21.50 -3.84
C VAL A 110 -0.07 -22.26 -4.75
N LEU A 111 -1.25 -21.70 -5.01
CA LEU A 111 -2.38 -22.42 -5.62
C LEU A 111 -2.42 -22.36 -7.15
N VAL A 112 -1.92 -21.28 -7.76
CA VAL A 112 -1.92 -21.15 -9.23
C VAL A 112 -0.89 -22.13 -9.81
N GLY A 113 -1.32 -22.98 -10.74
CA GLY A 113 -0.50 -24.08 -11.26
C GLY A 113 0.80 -23.63 -11.95
N ARG A 114 1.84 -24.47 -11.89
CA ARG A 114 2.97 -24.40 -12.83
C ARG A 114 2.42 -24.77 -14.21
N VAL A 115 2.68 -23.95 -15.21
CA VAL A 115 2.19 -24.18 -16.58
C VAL A 115 2.84 -25.47 -17.12
N GLY A 116 2.05 -26.53 -17.24
CA GLY A 116 2.42 -27.83 -17.80
C GLY A 116 1.14 -28.62 -18.07
N GLY A 117 0.84 -28.89 -19.34
CA GLY A 117 -0.47 -29.34 -19.80
C GLY A 117 -0.79 -30.80 -19.47
N THR A 118 -1.76 -31.01 -18.58
CA THR A 118 -2.55 -32.25 -18.54
C THR A 118 -4.05 -31.92 -18.48
N PRO A 119 -4.91 -32.74 -19.13
CA PRO A 119 -6.34 -32.46 -19.32
C PRO A 119 -7.18 -32.46 -18.04
N GLU A 120 -6.71 -33.05 -16.93
CA GLU A 120 -7.39 -33.04 -15.61
C GLU A 120 -7.53 -31.63 -14.99
N ARG A 121 -6.80 -30.62 -15.48
CA ARG A 121 -6.75 -29.26 -14.92
C ARG A 121 -7.79 -28.28 -15.49
N ARG A 122 -8.78 -28.72 -16.26
CA ARG A 122 -9.78 -27.80 -16.87
C ARG A 122 -10.58 -27.04 -15.81
N GLY A 123 -10.91 -27.68 -14.69
CA GLY A 123 -11.55 -27.04 -13.52
C GLY A 123 -10.62 -26.08 -12.74
N SER A 124 -9.30 -26.34 -12.73
CA SER A 124 -8.34 -25.46 -12.05
C SER A 124 -8.05 -24.18 -12.84
N ARG A 125 -8.24 -24.17 -14.17
CA ARG A 125 -8.02 -22.96 -15.00
C ARG A 125 -8.94 -21.81 -14.63
N GLY A 126 -10.24 -22.08 -14.41
CA GLY A 126 -11.20 -21.06 -14.01
C GLY A 126 -10.81 -20.42 -12.68
N ARG A 127 -10.51 -21.25 -11.67
CA ARG A 127 -9.99 -20.80 -10.37
C ARG A 127 -8.72 -19.98 -10.50
N ASP A 128 -7.74 -20.44 -11.27
CA ASP A 128 -6.46 -19.74 -11.44
C ASP A 128 -6.66 -18.36 -12.11
N LEU A 129 -7.57 -18.26 -13.09
CA LEU A 129 -7.92 -16.98 -13.71
C LEU A 129 -8.61 -16.02 -12.73
N VAL A 130 -9.54 -16.54 -11.90
CA VAL A 130 -10.22 -15.74 -10.87
C VAL A 130 -9.21 -15.23 -9.83
N LEU A 131 -8.30 -16.08 -9.35
CA LEU A 131 -7.26 -15.68 -8.40
C LEU A 131 -6.35 -14.59 -8.98
N LEU A 132 -5.92 -14.74 -10.24
CA LEU A 132 -5.09 -13.75 -10.91
C LEU A 132 -5.82 -12.42 -11.13
N ALA A 133 -7.08 -12.47 -11.58
CA ALA A 133 -7.89 -11.27 -11.75
C ALA A 133 -8.08 -10.52 -10.43
N LEU A 134 -8.45 -11.25 -9.37
CA LEU A 134 -8.64 -10.68 -8.04
C LEU A 134 -7.34 -10.10 -7.48
N LEU A 135 -6.22 -10.81 -7.61
CA LEU A 135 -4.90 -10.33 -7.23
C LEU A 135 -4.57 -9.00 -7.92
N LEU A 136 -4.76 -8.91 -9.25
CA LEU A 136 -4.45 -7.71 -10.03
C LEU A 136 -5.35 -6.53 -9.64
N VAL A 137 -6.65 -6.77 -9.47
CA VAL A 137 -7.60 -5.72 -9.07
C VAL A 137 -7.24 -5.20 -7.68
N VAL A 138 -7.04 -6.08 -6.70
CA VAL A 138 -6.72 -5.67 -5.33
C VAL A 138 -5.36 -4.98 -5.28
N ALA A 139 -4.36 -5.44 -6.03
CA ALA A 139 -3.05 -4.78 -6.11
C ALA A 139 -3.16 -3.37 -6.72
N ALA A 140 -3.99 -3.18 -7.75
CA ALA A 140 -4.23 -1.87 -8.36
C ALA A 140 -4.96 -0.93 -7.39
N VAL A 141 -5.97 -1.44 -6.67
CA VAL A 141 -6.68 -0.68 -5.63
C VAL A 141 -5.73 -0.28 -4.52
N ALA A 142 -4.85 -1.18 -4.06
CA ALA A 142 -3.85 -0.87 -3.03
C ALA A 142 -2.88 0.24 -3.49
N ALA A 143 -2.35 0.16 -4.71
CA ALA A 143 -1.48 1.18 -5.28
C ALA A 143 -2.19 2.54 -5.41
N PHE A 144 -3.46 2.55 -5.81
CA PHE A 144 -4.27 3.76 -5.84
C PHE A 144 -4.55 4.33 -4.44
N TRP A 145 -4.81 3.48 -3.44
CA TRP A 145 -5.00 3.93 -2.05
C TRP A 145 -3.73 4.56 -1.48
N VAL A 146 -2.55 4.04 -1.80
CA VAL A 146 -1.27 4.69 -1.41
C VAL A 146 -1.20 6.11 -1.92
N TYR A 147 -1.54 6.32 -3.20
CA TYR A 147 -1.60 7.66 -3.78
C TYR A 147 -2.60 8.55 -3.02
N ARG A 148 -3.81 8.05 -2.73
CA ARG A 148 -4.85 8.81 -2.01
C ARG A 148 -4.44 9.19 -0.59
N VAL A 149 -3.86 8.25 0.14
CA VAL A 149 -3.32 8.47 1.49
C VAL A 149 -2.20 9.51 1.44
N GLY A 150 -1.27 9.38 0.48
CA GLY A 150 -0.16 10.31 0.29
C GLY A 150 -0.59 11.72 -0.10
N ASP A 151 -1.52 11.84 -1.05
CA ASP A 151 -2.09 13.12 -1.51
C ASP A 151 -2.77 13.88 -0.37
N LEU A 152 -3.55 13.18 0.45
CA LEU A 152 -4.20 13.77 1.60
C LEU A 152 -3.19 14.21 2.67
N GLY A 153 -2.14 13.42 2.90
CA GLY A 153 -1.04 13.77 3.81
C GLY A 153 -0.25 14.98 3.32
N ALA A 154 0.06 15.04 2.02
CA ALA A 154 0.72 16.19 1.40
C ALA A 154 -0.15 17.44 1.50
N THR A 155 -1.46 17.31 1.26
CA THR A 155 -2.41 18.43 1.41
C THR A 155 -2.42 18.96 2.84
N ALA A 156 -2.45 18.07 3.84
CA ALA A 156 -2.42 18.48 5.25
C ALA A 156 -1.18 19.29 5.64
N VAL A 157 -0.02 18.95 5.07
CA VAL A 157 1.26 19.61 5.39
C VAL A 157 1.45 20.89 4.58
N TRP A 158 1.15 20.87 3.28
CA TRP A 158 1.57 21.92 2.35
C TRP A 158 0.46 22.91 1.98
N ASN A 159 -0.80 22.46 1.93
CA ASN A 159 -1.93 23.28 1.53
C ASN A 159 -3.23 22.96 2.31
N PRO A 160 -3.21 23.05 3.65
CA PRO A 160 -4.34 22.63 4.48
C PRO A 160 -5.63 23.42 4.22
N SER A 161 -5.51 24.69 3.83
CA SER A 161 -6.63 25.59 3.52
C SER A 161 -7.06 25.56 2.05
N GLY A 162 -6.33 24.85 1.18
CA GLY A 162 -6.60 24.83 -0.26
C GLY A 162 -6.31 26.16 -0.98
N THR A 163 -5.76 27.16 -0.29
CA THR A 163 -5.54 28.51 -0.84
C THR A 163 -4.17 28.70 -1.49
N GLN A 164 -3.21 27.80 -1.24
CA GLN A 164 -1.89 27.86 -1.89
C GLN A 164 -2.05 27.48 -3.37
N THR A 165 -1.75 28.44 -4.25
CA THR A 165 -1.75 28.22 -5.70
C THR A 165 -0.30 28.15 -6.17
N TYR A 166 0.21 26.95 -6.45
CA TYR A 166 1.61 26.74 -6.87
C TYR A 166 1.86 27.02 -8.36
N SER A 167 0.85 27.47 -9.11
CA SER A 167 1.06 27.99 -10.46
C SER A 167 1.75 29.34 -10.33
N SER A 168 3.05 29.37 -10.63
CA SER A 168 3.81 30.60 -10.79
C SER A 168 3.12 31.50 -11.83
N THR A 169 2.57 32.63 -11.40
CA THR A 169 2.50 33.80 -12.27
C THR A 169 3.95 34.23 -12.46
N GLY A 170 4.57 33.80 -13.56
CA GLY A 170 5.89 34.26 -13.96
C GLY A 170 5.87 35.76 -14.21
N GLY A 171 6.77 36.47 -13.54
CA GLY A 171 7.25 37.78 -14.01
C GLY A 171 8.31 37.62 -15.08
#